data_AF-A0A9D9HS81-F1
#
_entry.id   AF-A0A9D9HS81-F1
#
_cell.length_a   1.000
_cell.length_b   1.000
_cell.length_c   1.000
_cell.angle_alpha   90.00
_cell.angle_beta   90.00
_cell.angle_gamma   90.00
#
_symmetry.space_group_name_H-M   'P 1'
#
loop_
_entity.id
_entity.type
_entity.pdbx_description
1 polymer ?
#
loop_
_entity_poly.entity_id
_entity_poly.type
_entity_poly.pdbx_seq_one_letter_code
_entity_poly.pdbx_strand_id
1 'polypeptide(L)' 'MLQLLIITLLIVLVAVLLLGFKIFFIKGGRFPNIHIGGSKPMKDRGIGCATSQDREAQHEKNKVKIDIKQL' A
#
# COMPACT_ATOMS: atom_id res chain seq x y z
N MET A 1 29.21 24.17 19.40
CA MET A 1 28.34 23.02 19.81
C MET A 1 26.86 23.38 19.72
N LEU A 2 26.39 24.42 20.44
CA LEU A 2 24.98 24.82 20.42
C LEU A 2 24.45 25.20 19.03
N GLN A 3 25.23 25.94 18.23
CA GLN A 3 24.86 26.31 16.85
C GLN A 3 24.55 25.09 15.98
N LEU A 4 25.37 24.03 16.09
CA LEU A 4 25.15 22.79 15.35
C LEU A 4 23.86 22.10 15.77
N LEU A 5 23.57 22.06 17.09
CA LEU A 5 22.32 21.50 17.61
C LEU A 5 21.08 22.26 17.10
N ILE A 6 21.15 23.58 17.02
CA ILE A 6 20.03 24.40 16.51
C ILE A 6 19.82 24.12 15.02
N ILE A 7 20.91 24.09 14.23
CA ILE A 7 20.83 23.84 12.79
C ILE A 7 20.28 22.43 12.51
N THR A 8 20.76 21.41 13.23
CA THR A 8 20.28 20.03 13.05
C THR A 8 18.81 19.90 13.44
N LEU A 9 18.39 20.50 14.55
CA LEU A 9 16.99 20.51 14.98
C LEU A 9 16.08 21.16 13.91
N LEU A 10 16.51 22.28 13.34
CA LEU A 10 15.76 23.00 12.30
C LEU A 10 15.61 22.14 11.03
N ILE A 11 16.68 21.47 10.60
CA ILE A 11 16.64 20.57 9.44
C ILE A 11 15.69 19.39 9.67
N VAL A 12 15.77 18.74 10.85
CA VAL A 12 14.90 17.61 11.19
C VAL A 12 13.43 18.05 11.21
N LEU A 13 13.14 19.22 11.76
CA LEU A 13 11.79 19.75 11.83
C LEU A 13 11.22 20.01 10.42
N VAL A 14 12.02 20.58 9.51
CA VAL A 14 11.64 20.75 8.10
C VAL A 14 11.41 19.40 7.43
N ALA A 15 12.27 18.40 7.67
CA ALA A 15 12.12 17.07 7.08
C ALA A 15 10.81 16.39 7.51
N VAL A 16 10.45 16.48 8.80
CA VAL A 16 9.18 15.93 9.31
C VAL A 16 7.98 16.64 8.70
N LEU A 17 8.02 17.98 8.58
CA LEU A 17 6.95 18.75 7.95
C LEU A 17 6.78 18.39 6.46
N LEU A 18 7.88 18.19 5.73
CA LEU A 18 7.83 17.78 4.33
C LEU A 18 7.26 16.36 4.18
N LEU A 19 7.69 15.41 5.01
CA LEU A 19 7.20 14.02 4.97
C LEU A 19 5.70 13.95 5.31
N GLY A 20 5.24 14.77 6.25
CA GLY A 20 3.85 14.85 6.69
C GLY A 20 3.01 15.92 6.02
N PHE A 21 3.48 16.59 4.96
CA PHE A 21 2.82 17.78 4.39
C PHE A 21 1.33 17.54 4.11
N LYS A 22 1.01 16.38 3.55
CA LYS A 22 -0.36 15.99 3.21
C LYS A 22 -1.27 15.81 4.44
N ILE A 23 -0.71 15.50 5.60
CA ILE A 23 -1.43 15.29 6.85
C ILE A 23 -1.58 16.61 7.61
N PHE A 24 -0.53 17.44 7.63
CA PHE A 24 -0.54 18.70 8.34
C PHE A 24 -1.32 19.81 7.62
N PHE A 25 -1.24 19.89 6.29
CA PHE A 25 -1.76 21.03 5.53
C PHE A 25 -3.06 20.74 4.75
N ILE A 26 -3.47 19.48 4.60
CA ILE A 26 -4.70 19.12 3.86
C ILE A 26 -5.79 18.68 4.85
N LYS A 27 -6.96 19.33 4.80
CA LYS A 27 -8.13 18.92 5.58
C LYS A 27 -8.54 17.50 5.19
N GLY A 28 -8.51 16.58 6.15
CA GLY A 28 -8.78 15.16 5.91
C GLY A 28 -7.58 14.36 5.39
N GLY A 29 -6.37 14.89 5.50
CA GLY A 29 -5.13 14.17 5.20
C GLY A 29 -5.03 12.87 5.99
N ARG A 30 -4.86 11.75 5.30
CA ARG A 30 -4.61 10.43 5.90
C ARG A 30 -3.36 9.85 5.27
N PHE A 31 -2.64 9.04 6.02
CA PHE A 31 -1.61 8.19 5.42
C PHE A 31 -2.26 7.30 4.35
N PRO A 32 -1.61 7.14 3.17
CA PRO A 32 -2.12 6.24 2.16
C PRO A 32 -2.23 4.82 2.72
N ASN A 33 -3.30 4.10 2.34
CA ASN A 33 -3.43 2.70 2.70
C ASN A 33 -2.32 1.89 2.03
N ILE A 34 -1.32 1.48 2.81
CA ILE A 34 -0.22 0.60 2.38
C ILE A 34 -0.64 -0.87 2.24
N HIS A 35 -1.88 -1.20 2.64
CA HIS A 35 -2.44 -2.54 2.47
C HIS A 35 -2.92 -2.73 1.03
N ILE A 36 -2.35 -3.71 0.34
CA ILE A 36 -2.72 -4.09 -1.04
C ILE A 36 -4.22 -4.29 -1.17
N GLY A 37 -4.84 -5.03 -0.25
CA GLY A 37 -6.28 -5.33 -0.27
C GLY A 37 -7.20 -4.13 0.01
N GLY A 38 -6.69 -3.09 0.68
CA GLY A 38 -7.46 -1.87 0.98
C GLY A 38 -7.28 -0.77 -0.07
N SER A 39 -6.41 -0.98 -1.05
CA SER A 39 -6.09 0.03 -2.05
C SER A 39 -7.02 -0.09 -3.27
N LYS A 40 -7.91 0.89 -3.41
CA LYS A 40 -8.79 1.03 -4.59
C LYS A 40 -8.03 0.97 -5.93
N PRO A 41 -6.91 1.68 -6.13
CA PRO A 41 -6.20 1.63 -7.41
C PRO A 41 -5.54 0.27 -7.72
N MET A 42 -5.11 -0.53 -6.73
CA MET A 42 -4.61 -1.89 -7.02
C MET A 42 -5.77 -2.83 -7.31
N LYS A 43 -6.90 -2.68 -6.62
CA LYS A 43 -8.14 -3.43 -6.91
C LYS A 43 -8.66 -3.15 -8.32
N ASP A 44 -8.65 -1.90 -8.77
CA ASP A 44 -9.06 -1.51 -10.13
C ASP A 44 -8.14 -2.13 -11.21
N ARG A 45 -6.89 -2.48 -10.85
CA ARG A 45 -5.94 -3.20 -11.71
C ARG A 45 -6.03 -4.73 -11.58
N GLY A 46 -6.97 -5.24 -10.79
CA GLY A 46 -7.10 -6.68 -10.51
C GLY A 46 -5.99 -7.27 -9.62
N ILE A 47 -5.18 -6.43 -8.96
CA ILE A 47 -4.07 -6.89 -8.12
C ILE A 47 -4.58 -7.12 -6.70
N GLY A 48 -4.71 -8.39 -6.32
CA GLY A 48 -5.10 -8.84 -4.99
C GLY A 48 -3.93 -9.17 -4.06
N CYS A 49 -4.23 -9.68 -2.87
CA CYS A 49 -3.20 -10.27 -2.01
C CYS A 49 -2.62 -11.53 -2.68
N ALA A 50 -1.33 -11.82 -2.48
CA ALA A 50 -0.71 -13.02 -3.04
C ALA A 50 -1.51 -14.30 -2.69
N THR A 51 -1.93 -14.43 -1.42
CA THR A 51 -2.74 -15.56 -0.96
C THR A 51 -4.11 -15.66 -1.64
N SER A 52 -4.77 -14.53 -1.91
CA SER A 52 -6.07 -14.54 -2.59
C SER A 52 -5.92 -14.92 -4.06
N GLN A 53 -4.88 -14.38 -4.72
CA GLN A 53 -4.55 -14.71 -6.11
C GLN A 53 -4.18 -16.20 -6.25
N ASP A 54 -3.38 -16.74 -5.33
CA ASP A 54 -3.01 -18.16 -5.33
C ASP A 54 -4.23 -19.08 -5.15
N ARG A 55 -5.12 -18.72 -4.22
CA ARG A 55 -6.37 -19.47 -3.99
C ARG A 55 -7.26 -19.46 -5.24
N GLU A 56 -7.43 -18.30 -5.89
CA GLU A 56 -8.19 -18.18 -7.13
C GLU A 56 -7.57 -19.02 -8.25
N ALA A 57 -6.25 -18.96 -8.43
CA ALA A 57 -5.54 -19.78 -9.41
C ALA A 57 -5.70 -21.30 -9.14
N GLN A 58 -5.72 -21.73 -7.89
CA GLN A 58 -5.99 -23.12 -7.53
C GLN A 58 -7.43 -23.54 -7.85
N HIS A 59 -8.42 -22.69 -7.55
CA HIS A 59 -9.81 -22.96 -7.90
C HIS A 59 -10.03 -23.08 -9.41
N GLU A 60 -9.44 -22.17 -10.20
CA GLU A 60 -9.51 -22.22 -11.67
C GLU A 60 -8.85 -23.49 -12.22
N LYS A 61 -7.66 -23.87 -11.72
CA LYS A 61 -7.02 -25.14 -12.08
C LYS A 61 -7.89 -26.36 -11.78
N ASN A 62 -8.54 -26.38 -10.62
CA ASN A 62 -9.42 -27.48 -10.22
C ASN A 62 -10.68 -27.55 -11.09
N LYS A 63 -11.29 -26.41 -11.45
CA LYS A 63 -12.43 -26.38 -12.38
C LYS A 63 -12.07 -26.95 -13.75
N VAL A 64 -10.97 -26.48 -14.34
CA VAL A 64 -10.47 -26.98 -15.63
C VAL A 64 -10.23 -28.49 -15.57
N LYS A 65 -9.66 -28.99 -14.45
CA LYS A 65 -9.42 -30.42 -14.26
C LYS A 65 -10.72 -31.24 -14.17
N ILE A 66 -11.76 -30.70 -13.54
CA ILE A 66 -13.08 -31.37 -13.46
C ILE A 66 -13.72 -31.42 -14.84
N ASP A 67 -13.68 -30.31 -15.58
CA ASP A 67 -14.28 -30.22 -16.92
C ASP A 67 -13.64 -31.22 -17.90
N ILE A 68 -12.31 -31.32 -17.90
CA ILE A 68 -11.58 -32.32 -18.70
C ILE A 68 -11.93 -33.76 -18.28
N LYS A 69 -12.27 -34.01 -17.02
CA LYS A 69 -12.61 -35.35 -16.52
C LYS A 69 -14.06 -35.76 -16.84
N GLN A 70 -14.91 -34.80 -17.19
CA GLN A 70 -16.30 -35.06 -17.57
C GLN A 70 -16.48 -35.24 -19.09
N LEU A 71 -15.43 -34.97 -19.87
CA LEU A 71 -15.32 -35.29 -21.28
C LEU A 71 -14.86 -36.75 -21.47
#